data_AF-A0A9D0HRF9-F1
#
_entry.id   AF-A0A9D0HRF9-F1
#
_cell.length_a   1.000
_cell.length_b   1.000
_cell.length_c   1.000
_cell.angle_alpha   90.00
_cell.angle_beta   90.00
_cell.angle_gamma   90.00
#
_symmetry.space_group_name_H-M   'P 1'
#
loop_
_entity.id
_entity.type
_entity.pdbx_description
1 polymer ?
#
loop_
_entity_poly.entity_id
_entity_poly.type
_entity_poly.pdbx_seq_one_letter_code
_entity_poly.pdbx_strand_id
1 'polypeptide(L)'
;LFSYAINTLFGDIYKSLFWDILIGALFTTFLPKELLEPLFEHKFLSYFAVLLIAMPMYVCATASLPIAAAFLIGGMSPGAAFIFLSAGPATNTVTMGVVASMFGKRSLVIYISVIALMSILFGAIFDNFFSSLDTLSMAEHTENFSMLEYGATAVMFALIGYFGVKKSKLGSKFA
;
A
#
# COMPACT_ATOMS: atom_id res chain seq x y z
N LEU A 1 4.85 -9.15 27.86
CA LEU A 1 5.12 -8.80 26.44
C LEU A 1 4.00 -9.23 25.48
N PHE A 2 3.66 -10.52 25.43
CA PHE A 2 2.70 -11.06 24.45
C PHE A 2 1.28 -10.44 24.52
N SER A 3 0.78 -10.13 25.72
CA SER A 3 -0.53 -9.48 25.92
C SER A 3 -0.59 -8.04 25.40
N TYR A 4 0.54 -7.31 25.41
CA TYR A 4 0.62 -5.95 24.86
C TYR A 4 0.59 -5.98 23.32
N ALA A 5 1.37 -6.89 22.71
CA ALA A 5 1.36 -7.05 21.26
C ALA A 5 -0.05 -7.38 20.75
N ILE A 6 -0.76 -8.31 21.39
CA ILE A 6 -2.06 -8.79 20.90
C ILE A 6 -3.25 -7.91 21.29
N ASN A 7 -3.30 -7.32 22.49
CA ASN A 7 -4.49 -6.55 22.88
C ASN A 7 -4.40 -5.06 22.52
N THR A 8 -3.26 -4.40 22.78
CA THR A 8 -3.16 -2.95 22.59
C THR A 8 -2.77 -2.62 21.16
N LEU A 9 -1.74 -3.28 20.62
CA LEU A 9 -1.23 -2.95 19.28
C LEU A 9 -2.22 -3.35 18.17
N PHE A 10 -2.69 -4.60 18.16
CA PHE A 10 -3.75 -5.02 17.23
C PHE A 10 -5.05 -4.27 17.49
N GLY A 11 -5.38 -3.96 18.75
CA GLY A 11 -6.58 -3.22 19.14
C GLY A 11 -6.65 -1.78 18.60
N ASP A 12 -5.50 -1.20 18.26
CA ASP A 12 -5.38 0.14 17.68
C ASP A 12 -5.28 0.10 16.14
N ILE A 13 -4.65 -0.92 15.55
CA ILE A 13 -4.39 -0.99 14.10
C ILE A 13 -5.56 -1.66 13.33
N TYR A 14 -6.32 -2.58 13.94
CA TYR A 14 -7.31 -3.40 13.21
C TYR A 14 -8.38 -2.58 12.47
N LYS A 15 -8.77 -1.41 13.00
CA LYS A 15 -9.77 -0.53 12.36
C LYS A 15 -9.23 0.10 11.08
N SER A 16 -7.98 0.57 11.11
CA SER A 16 -7.30 1.08 9.91
C SER A 16 -7.14 -0.05 8.91
N LEU A 17 -6.64 -1.20 9.36
CA LEU A 17 -6.40 -2.37 8.53
C LEU A 17 -7.66 -2.82 7.77
N PHE A 18 -8.81 -2.84 8.43
CA PHE A 18 -10.08 -3.20 7.78
C PHE A 18 -10.45 -2.20 6.67
N TRP A 19 -10.32 -0.89 6.94
CA TRP A 19 -10.58 0.13 5.93
C TRP A 19 -9.58 0.09 4.78
N ASP A 20 -8.30 -0.12 5.08
CA ASP A 20 -7.23 -0.24 4.10
C ASP A 20 -7.48 -1.42 3.15
N ILE A 21 -7.86 -2.60 3.68
CA ILE A 21 -8.18 -3.79 2.88
C ILE A 21 -9.44 -3.56 2.03
N LEU A 22 -10.49 -2.97 2.60
CA LEU A 22 -11.74 -2.72 1.88
C LEU A 22 -11.52 -1.71 0.73
N ILE A 23 -10.75 -0.66 0.99
CA ILE A 23 -10.35 0.34 0.00
C ILE A 23 -9.47 -0.32 -1.07
N GLY A 24 -8.42 -1.05 -0.67
CA GLY A 24 -7.53 -1.75 -1.61
C GLY A 24 -8.29 -2.68 -2.54
N ALA A 25 -9.23 -3.47 -2.01
CA ALA A 25 -10.07 -4.38 -2.81
C ALA A 25 -11.03 -3.64 -3.75
N LEU A 26 -11.60 -2.50 -3.31
CA LEU A 26 -12.42 -1.66 -4.16
C LEU A 26 -11.58 -1.04 -5.27
N PHE A 27 -10.40 -0.51 -4.95
CA PHE A 27 -9.49 0.08 -5.93
C PHE A 27 -9.05 -0.94 -6.97
N THR A 28 -8.63 -2.15 -6.58
CA THR A 28 -8.24 -3.18 -7.56
C THR A 28 -9.40 -3.62 -8.45
N THR A 29 -10.65 -3.55 -7.97
CA THR A 29 -11.85 -3.86 -8.76
C THR A 29 -12.25 -2.72 -9.71
N PHE A 30 -12.09 -1.47 -9.27
CA PHE A 30 -12.52 -0.29 -10.02
C PHE A 30 -11.41 0.35 -10.87
N LEU A 31 -10.16 -0.13 -10.80
CA LEU A 31 -9.04 0.38 -11.59
C LEU A 31 -9.26 0.02 -13.06
N PRO A 32 -9.68 0.97 -13.92
CA PRO A 32 -9.92 0.68 -15.32
C PRO A 32 -8.56 0.53 -15.97
N LYS A 33 -8.30 -0.64 -16.57
CA LYS A 33 -7.05 -0.89 -17.29
C LYS A 33 -6.88 0.09 -18.45
N GLU A 34 -8.00 0.61 -19.00
CA GLU A 34 -8.00 1.59 -20.09
C GLU A 34 -7.36 2.94 -19.70
N LEU A 35 -7.33 3.30 -18.42
CA LEU A 35 -6.74 4.58 -17.97
C LEU A 35 -5.20 4.54 -17.95
N LEU A 36 -4.62 3.34 -17.99
CA LEU A 36 -3.18 3.11 -17.81
C LEU A 36 -2.49 2.68 -19.12
N GLU A 37 -3.24 2.28 -20.15
CA GLU A 37 -2.72 1.94 -21.48
C GLU A 37 -1.76 2.98 -22.08
N PRO A 38 -2.07 4.29 -22.11
CA PRO A 38 -1.14 5.29 -22.64
C PRO A 38 0.07 5.55 -21.74
N LEU A 39 0.03 5.12 -20.47
CA LEU A 39 1.15 5.27 -19.54
C LEU A 39 2.18 4.13 -19.71
N PHE A 40 1.78 2.99 -20.28
CA PHE A 40 2.64 1.81 -20.44
C PHE A 40 3.69 1.94 -21.55
N GLU A 41 3.46 2.76 -22.58
CA GLU A 41 4.45 3.00 -23.66
C GLU A 41 5.70 3.76 -23.18
N HIS A 42 5.59 4.55 -22.09
CA HIS A 42 6.67 5.41 -21.62
C HIS A 42 6.95 5.21 -20.13
N LYS A 43 8.02 4.46 -19.83
CA LYS A 43 8.49 4.14 -18.46
C LYS A 43 8.64 5.38 -17.57
N PHE A 44 9.22 6.46 -18.09
CA PHE A 44 9.38 7.70 -17.33
C PHE A 44 8.04 8.38 -17.05
N LEU A 45 7.11 8.36 -17.99
CA LEU A 45 5.79 8.97 -17.81
C LEU A 45 4.97 8.19 -16.78
N SER A 46 5.08 6.85 -16.80
CA SER A 46 4.55 5.96 -15.77
C SER A 46 5.04 6.34 -14.36
N TYR A 47 6.33 6.64 -14.17
CA TYR A 47 6.87 7.01 -12.85
C TYR A 47 6.22 8.27 -12.29
N PHE A 48 6.08 9.32 -13.11
CA PHE A 48 5.46 10.57 -12.69
C PHE A 48 3.95 10.41 -12.45
N ALA A 49 3.25 9.69 -13.33
CA ALA A 49 1.81 9.46 -13.19
C ALA A 49 1.48 8.68 -11.92
N VAL A 50 2.20 7.61 -11.66
CA VAL A 50 2.02 6.80 -10.44
C VAL A 50 2.34 7.59 -9.19
N LEU A 51 3.40 8.40 -9.20
CA LEU A 51 3.73 9.27 -8.07
C LEU A 51 2.62 10.29 -7.79
N LEU A 52 2.04 10.88 -8.85
CA LEU A 52 0.93 11.84 -8.74
C LEU A 52 -0.37 11.20 -8.27
N ILE A 53 -0.60 9.91 -8.57
CA ILE A 53 -1.74 9.16 -8.07
C ILE A 53 -1.50 8.70 -6.62
N ALA A 54 -0.28 8.27 -6.29
CA ALA A 54 0.11 7.79 -4.96
C ALA A 54 0.04 8.88 -3.89
N MET A 55 0.40 10.12 -4.22
CA MET A 55 0.35 11.24 -3.27
C MET A 55 -1.05 11.51 -2.68
N PRO A 56 -2.13 11.65 -3.48
CA PRO A 56 -3.49 11.83 -2.98
C PRO A 56 -4.12 10.52 -2.50
N MET A 57 -3.72 9.38 -3.08
CA MET A 57 -4.15 8.07 -2.62
C MET A 57 -3.37 7.67 -1.36
N TYR A 58 -3.83 8.16 -0.22
CA TYR A 58 -3.35 7.68 1.07
C TYR A 58 -3.77 6.22 1.25
N VAL A 59 -2.84 5.31 0.97
CA VAL A 59 -3.04 3.87 1.10
C VAL A 59 -1.94 3.31 1.99
N CYS A 60 -2.33 2.58 3.03
CA CYS A 60 -1.38 1.96 3.94
C CYS A 60 -0.57 0.86 3.23
N ALA A 61 0.65 0.57 3.69
CA ALA A 61 1.59 -0.35 3.03
C ALA A 61 0.98 -1.73 2.68
N THR A 62 0.02 -2.19 3.48
CA THR A 62 -0.76 -3.42 3.26
C THR A 62 -1.70 -3.34 2.06
N ALA A 63 -2.33 -2.20 1.82
CA ALA A 63 -3.24 -2.00 0.71
C ALA A 63 -2.53 -1.50 -0.56
N SER A 64 -1.31 -0.96 -0.46
CA SER A 64 -0.53 -0.59 -1.62
C SER A 64 0.08 -1.79 -2.36
N LEU A 65 0.31 -2.91 -1.65
CA LEU A 65 0.74 -4.19 -2.22
C LEU A 65 -0.20 -4.74 -3.31
N PRO A 66 -1.50 -4.99 -3.05
CA PRO A 66 -2.40 -5.52 -4.07
C PRO A 66 -2.63 -4.56 -5.23
N ILE A 67 -2.60 -3.25 -4.99
CA ILE A 67 -2.70 -2.23 -6.05
C ILE A 67 -1.47 -2.27 -6.95
N ALA A 68 -0.27 -2.37 -6.38
CA ALA A 68 0.95 -2.52 -7.16
C ALA A 68 0.99 -3.84 -7.93
N ALA A 69 0.52 -4.94 -7.35
CA ALA A 69 0.37 -6.21 -8.06
C ALA A 69 -0.60 -6.06 -9.25
N ALA A 70 -1.72 -5.34 -9.08
CA ALA A 70 -2.64 -5.04 -10.17
C ALA A 70 -1.99 -4.20 -11.28
N PHE A 71 -1.12 -3.23 -10.93
CA PHE A 71 -0.34 -2.48 -11.92
C PHE A 71 0.64 -3.36 -12.69
N LEU A 72 1.34 -4.28 -12.01
CA LEU A 72 2.25 -5.24 -12.65
C LEU A 72 1.50 -6.17 -13.61
N ILE A 73 0.39 -6.75 -13.18
CA ILE A 73 -0.49 -7.58 -14.02
C ILE A 73 -1.06 -6.77 -15.20
N GLY A 74 -1.26 -5.47 -15.00
CA GLY A 74 -1.68 -4.54 -16.05
C GLY A 74 -0.60 -4.23 -17.09
N GLY A 75 0.63 -4.69 -16.92
CA GLY A 75 1.75 -4.43 -17.84
C GLY A 75 2.57 -3.17 -17.50
N MET A 76 2.36 -2.59 -16.32
CA MET A 76 3.18 -1.47 -15.86
C MET A 76 4.61 -1.90 -15.53
N SER A 77 5.59 -1.02 -15.74
CA SER A 77 6.99 -1.25 -15.32
C SER A 77 7.08 -1.58 -13.83
N PRO A 78 7.90 -2.58 -13.43
CA PRO A 78 8.15 -2.90 -12.02
C PRO A 78 8.71 -1.74 -11.20
N GLY A 79 9.47 -0.85 -11.83
CA GLY A 79 9.96 0.37 -11.19
C GLY A 79 8.83 1.32 -10.79
N ALA A 80 7.76 1.40 -11.58
CA ALA A 80 6.60 2.23 -11.28
C ALA A 80 5.79 1.67 -10.11
N ALA A 81 5.60 0.35 -10.07
CA ALA A 81 4.99 -0.34 -8.93
C ALA A 81 5.79 -0.13 -7.64
N PHE A 82 7.13 -0.15 -7.72
CA PHE A 82 8.01 0.16 -6.59
C PHE A 82 7.87 1.61 -6.11
N ILE A 83 7.79 2.56 -7.04
CA ILE A 83 7.55 3.98 -6.71
C ILE A 83 6.22 4.13 -5.97
N PHE A 84 5.15 3.45 -6.39
CA PHE A 84 3.89 3.44 -5.66
C PHE A 84 4.03 2.89 -4.23
N LEU A 85 4.70 1.73 -4.10
CA LEU A 85 4.93 1.08 -2.80
C LEU A 85 5.73 1.94 -1.83
N SER A 86 6.70 2.70 -2.35
CA SER A 86 7.57 3.56 -1.57
C SER A 86 6.88 4.89 -1.23
N ALA A 87 6.31 5.56 -2.24
CA ALA A 87 5.73 6.88 -2.08
C ALA A 87 4.41 6.85 -1.30
N GLY A 88 3.52 5.88 -1.55
CA GLY A 88 2.19 5.81 -0.94
C GLY A 88 2.20 5.89 0.60
N PRO A 89 2.94 5.01 1.30
CA PRO A 89 3.08 5.07 2.75
C PRO A 89 3.91 6.27 3.23
N ALA A 90 4.90 6.71 2.43
CA ALA A 90 5.76 7.84 2.78
C ALA A 90 5.00 9.17 2.76
N THR A 91 3.99 9.31 1.91
CA THR A 91 3.20 10.53 1.77
C THR A 91 1.93 10.53 2.63
N ASN A 92 2.04 10.03 3.86
CA ASN A 92 0.92 9.99 4.80
C ASN A 92 0.43 11.41 5.17
N THR A 93 -0.85 11.70 4.96
CA THR A 93 -1.50 12.97 5.32
C THR A 93 -1.30 13.35 6.80
N VAL A 94 -1.25 12.36 7.70
CA VAL A 94 -1.00 12.57 9.13
C VAL A 94 0.45 12.99 9.38
N THR A 95 1.43 12.32 8.77
CA THR A 95 2.85 12.69 8.95
C THR A 95 3.14 14.03 8.28
N MET A 96 2.56 14.30 7.11
CA MET A 96 2.63 15.61 6.45
C MET A 96 2.03 16.72 7.32
N GLY A 97 0.89 16.49 7.96
CA GLY A 97 0.27 17.45 8.87
C GLY A 97 1.17 17.77 10.07
N VAL A 98 1.76 16.75 10.69
CA VAL A 98 2.71 16.92 11.80
C VAL A 98 3.97 17.67 11.35
N VAL A 99 4.58 17.26 10.24
CA VAL A 99 5.79 17.92 9.69
C VAL A 99 5.50 19.37 9.31
N ALA A 100 4.36 19.65 8.67
CA ALA A 100 3.95 21.01 8.34
C ALA A 100 3.72 21.88 9.59
N SER A 101 3.18 21.30 10.67
CA SER A 101 2.94 22.00 11.93
C SER A 101 4.22 22.27 12.73
N MET A 102 5.18 21.35 12.72
CA MET A 102 6.41 21.46 13.50
C MET A 102 7.54 22.21 12.77
N PHE A 103 7.70 21.96 11.46
CA PHE A 103 8.82 22.48 10.67
C PHE A 103 8.41 23.52 9.61
N GLY A 104 7.11 23.78 9.48
CA GLY A 104 6.56 24.74 8.52
C GLY A 104 6.50 24.24 7.08
N LYS A 105 5.81 25.00 6.22
CA LYS A 105 5.52 24.61 4.83
C LYS A 105 6.77 24.40 3.95
N ARG A 106 7.87 25.10 4.25
CA ARG A 106 9.13 24.96 3.49
C ARG A 106 9.76 23.58 3.68
N SER A 107 9.75 23.06 4.90
CA SER A 107 10.30 21.74 5.21
C SER A 107 9.46 20.62 4.59
N LEU A 108 8.13 20.78 4.55
CA LEU A 108 7.23 19.86 3.86
C LEU A 108 7.57 19.73 2.36
N VAL A 109 7.80 20.84 1.66
CA VAL A 109 8.14 20.81 0.23
C VAL A 109 9.47 20.08 0.00
N ILE A 110 10.46 20.35 0.85
CA ILE A 110 11.75 19.64 0.77
C ILE A 110 11.54 18.14 1.00
N TYR A 111 10.79 17.76 2.03
CA TYR A 111 10.48 16.36 2.34
C TYR A 111 9.85 15.62 1.16
N ILE A 112 8.79 16.18 0.57
CA ILE A 112 8.11 15.59 -0.59
C ILE A 112 9.05 15.52 -1.80
N SER A 113 9.82 16.58 -2.06
CA SER A 113 10.75 16.61 -3.19
C SER A 113 11.86 15.56 -3.07
N VAL A 114 12.39 15.34 -1.86
CA VAL A 114 13.40 14.30 -1.61
C VAL A 114 12.79 12.91 -1.80
N ILE A 115 11.59 12.65 -1.27
CA ILE A 115 10.90 11.37 -1.49
C ILE A 115 10.68 11.13 -2.98
N ALA A 116 10.12 12.11 -3.69
CA ALA A 116 9.86 12.00 -5.12
C ALA A 116 11.15 11.68 -5.90
N LEU A 117 12.24 12.42 -5.65
CA LEU A 117 13.52 12.21 -6.31
C LEU A 117 14.11 10.84 -5.99
N MET A 118 14.12 10.44 -4.72
CA MET A 118 14.68 9.15 -4.30
C MET A 118 13.85 7.98 -4.85
N SER A 119 12.51 8.06 -4.78
CA SER A 119 11.64 7.02 -5.33
C SER A 119 11.84 6.87 -6.84
N ILE A 120 11.92 7.97 -7.60
CA ILE A 120 12.18 7.91 -9.05
C ILE A 120 13.57 7.33 -9.35
N LEU A 121 14.61 7.76 -8.62
CA LEU A 121 15.97 7.24 -8.80
C LEU A 121 16.02 5.73 -8.53
N PHE A 122 15.49 5.28 -7.40
CA PHE A 122 15.45 3.87 -7.05
C PHE A 122 14.54 3.06 -7.97
N GLY A 123 13.39 3.59 -8.38
CA GLY A 123 12.50 2.95 -9.35
C GLY A 123 13.16 2.79 -10.72
N ALA A 124 13.90 3.79 -11.18
CA ALA A 124 14.67 3.70 -12.41
C ALA A 124 15.81 2.67 -12.29
N ILE A 125 16.55 2.65 -11.17
CA ILE A 125 17.58 1.63 -10.91
C ILE A 125 16.95 0.23 -10.89
N PHE A 126 15.80 0.09 -10.23
CA PHE A 126 15.06 -1.16 -10.14
C PHE A 126 14.65 -1.65 -11.53
N ASP A 127 14.07 -0.79 -12.36
CA ASP A 127 13.68 -1.16 -13.72
C ASP A 127 14.87 -1.49 -14.62
N ASN A 128 16.03 -0.84 -14.45
CA ASN A 128 17.25 -1.19 -15.18
C ASN A 128 17.82 -2.54 -14.74
N PHE A 129 17.86 -2.81 -13.43
CA PHE A 129 18.41 -4.06 -12.88
C PHE A 129 17.50 -5.27 -13.13
N PHE A 130 16.18 -5.04 -13.12
CA PHE A 130 15.15 -6.05 -13.35
C PHE A 130 14.63 -6.06 -14.80
N SER A 131 15.28 -5.34 -15.73
CA SER A 131 14.91 -5.29 -17.15
C SER A 131 14.95 -6.66 -17.84
N SER A 132 15.71 -7.61 -17.30
CA SER A 132 15.84 -8.99 -17.79
C SER A 132 14.75 -9.95 -17.29
N LEU A 133 13.90 -9.51 -16.35
CA LEU A 133 12.81 -10.32 -15.80
C LEU A 133 11.53 -9.95 -16.54
N ASP A 134 11.07 -10.85 -17.41
CA ASP A 134 9.75 -10.76 -18.02
C ASP A 134 8.70 -10.53 -16.93
N THR A 135 8.09 -9.36 -16.98
CA THR A 135 7.13 -8.80 -16.02
C THR A 135 5.94 -9.72 -15.71
N LEU A 136 5.72 -10.77 -16.50
CA LEU A 136 4.70 -11.80 -16.28
C LEU A 136 5.06 -12.85 -15.22
N SER A 137 6.35 -13.15 -15.01
CA SER A 137 6.74 -14.30 -14.16
C SER A 137 6.48 -14.05 -12.66
N MET A 138 6.43 -12.78 -12.23
CA MET A 138 6.10 -12.40 -10.84
C MET A 138 4.59 -12.34 -10.57
N ALA A 139 3.76 -12.16 -11.61
CA ALA A 139 2.30 -12.16 -11.51
C ALA A 139 1.72 -13.59 -11.51
N GLU A 140 2.48 -14.55 -12.05
CA GLU A 140 2.09 -15.95 -12.18
C GLU A 140 2.76 -16.87 -11.14
N HIS A 141 3.22 -16.32 -10.01
CA HIS A 141 3.25 -17.13 -8.81
C HIS A 141 1.79 -17.41 -8.42
N THR A 142 1.25 -18.44 -9.08
CA THR A 142 0.23 -19.31 -8.53
C THR A 142 0.74 -19.70 -7.15
N GLU A 143 0.30 -18.97 -6.12
CA GLU A 143 0.45 -19.39 -4.75
C GLU A 143 -0.12 -20.81 -4.72
N ASN A 144 0.77 -21.79 -4.59
CA ASN A 144 0.35 -23.14 -4.32
C ASN A 144 -0.20 -23.06 -2.91
N PHE A 145 -1.50 -22.74 -2.81
CA PHE A 145 -2.18 -22.48 -1.55
C PHE A 145 -2.11 -23.74 -0.71
N SER A 146 -1.08 -23.80 0.11
CA SER A 146 -0.90 -24.88 1.07
C SER A 146 -2.03 -24.79 2.09
N MET A 147 -2.39 -25.91 2.73
CA MET A 147 -3.36 -25.92 3.85
C MET A 147 -3.02 -24.90 4.95
N LEU A 148 -1.77 -24.44 5.00
CA LEU A 148 -1.25 -23.48 5.97
C LEU A 148 -1.73 -22.04 5.72
N GLU A 149 -1.91 -21.62 4.46
CA GLU A 149 -2.39 -20.26 4.11
C GLU A 149 -3.89 -20.10 4.35
N TYR A 150 -4.68 -21.13 4.04
CA TYR A 150 -6.08 -21.18 4.44
C TYR A 150 -6.22 -21.16 5.97
N GLY A 151 -5.34 -21.86 6.68
CA GLY A 151 -5.26 -21.81 8.14
C GLY A 151 -4.96 -20.40 8.66
N ALA A 152 -3.94 -19.73 8.12
CA ALA A 152 -3.55 -18.38 8.51
C ALA A 152 -4.66 -17.35 8.24
N THR A 153 -5.32 -17.45 7.08
CA THR A 153 -6.43 -16.59 6.69
C THR A 153 -7.63 -16.79 7.61
N ALA A 154 -8.01 -18.05 7.89
CA ALA A 154 -9.10 -18.36 8.81
C ALA A 154 -8.82 -17.87 10.24
N VAL A 155 -7.58 -18.00 10.73
CA VAL A 155 -7.15 -17.49 12.03
C VAL A 155 -7.21 -15.96 12.08
N MET A 156 -6.76 -15.27 11.01
CA MET A 156 -6.88 -13.82 10.90
C MET A 156 -8.34 -13.34 10.94
N PHE A 157 -9.21 -13.93 10.13
CA PHE A 157 -10.64 -13.60 10.13
C PHE A 157 -11.32 -13.92 11.47
N ALA A 158 -10.96 -15.03 12.11
CA ALA A 158 -11.47 -15.39 13.42
C ALA A 158 -11.02 -14.40 14.51
N LEU A 159 -9.77 -13.93 14.47
CA LEU A 159 -9.26 -12.91 15.40
C LEU A 159 -9.93 -11.55 15.18
N ILE A 160 -10.12 -11.14 13.93
CA ILE A 160 -10.86 -9.90 13.59
C ILE A 160 -12.29 -9.99 14.11
N GLY A 161 -12.98 -11.11 13.89
CA GLY A 161 -14.33 -11.36 14.40
C GLY A 161 -14.40 -11.37 15.93
N TYR A 162 -13.48 -12.06 16.59
CA TYR A 162 -13.42 -12.16 18.05
C TYR A 162 -13.17 -10.79 18.72
N PHE A 163 -12.22 -10.01 18.21
CA PHE A 163 -11.95 -8.67 18.73
C PHE A 163 -13.05 -7.66 18.38
N GLY A 164 -13.68 -7.79 17.20
CA GLY A 164 -14.86 -7.00 16.82
C GLY A 164 -16.04 -7.19 17.77
N VAL A 165 -16.36 -8.44 18.12
CA VAL A 165 -17.44 -8.77 19.07
C VAL A 165 -17.08 -8.37 20.50
N LYS A 166 -15.83 -8.60 20.93
CA LYS A 166 -15.38 -8.26 22.30
C LYS A 166 -15.33 -6.76 22.56
N LYS A 167 -14.95 -5.93 21.58
CA LYS A 167 -14.96 -4.46 21.71
C LYS A 167 -16.39 -3.88 21.64
N SER A 168 -17.33 -4.53 20.95
CA SER A 168 -18.76 -4.13 20.99
C SER A 168 -19.36 -4.20 22.41
N LYS A 169 -18.93 -5.18 23.22
CA LYS A 169 -19.34 -5.29 24.63
C LYS A 169 -18.63 -4.31 25.56
N LEU A 170 -17.41 -3.89 25.24
CA LEU A 170 -16.63 -2.96 26.08
C LEU A 170 -16.98 -1.48 25.83
N GLY A 171 -17.48 -1.14 24.64
CA GLY A 171 -17.98 0.20 24.32
C GLY A 171 -19.32 0.57 24.95
N SER A 172 -20.09 -0.40 25.47
CA SER A 172 -21.35 -0.14 26.20
C SER A 172 -21.18 0.18 27.69
N LYS A 173 -19.96 0.08 28.22
CA LYS A 173 -19.68 0.30 29.65
C LYS A 173 -19.02 1.66 29.94
N PHE A 174 -18.84 2.48 28.91
CA PHE A 174 -18.30 3.85 28.99
C PHE A 174 -19.10 4.86 28.14
N ALA A 175 -20.38 4.56 27.89
CA ALA A 175 -21.38 5.54 27.46
C ALA A 175 -22.32 5.82 28.63
#